data_AF-A0A966TBE4-F1
#
_entry.id   AF-A0A966TBE4-F1
#
_cell.length_a   1.000
_cell.length_b   1.000
_cell.length_c   1.000
_cell.angle_alpha   90.00
_cell.angle_beta   90.00
_cell.angle_gamma   90.00
#
_symmetry.space_group_name_H-M   'P 1'
#
loop_
_entity.id
_entity.type
_entity.pdbx_description
1 polymer ?
#
loop_
_entity_poly.entity_id
_entity_poly.type
_entity_poly.pdbx_seq_one_letter_code
_entity_poly.pdbx_strand_id
1 'polypeptide(L)'
;MATNINAEQLLKAKSGKGFIAALDQSGGSTPKALKLYGVEETEYKNDAEMFDLIHAMRSRIISSPVFTSERILGAILFEMTM
;
A
#
# COMPACT_ATOMS: atom_id res chain seq x y z
N MET A 1 22.35 -9.80 13.56
CA MET A 1 22.48 -8.94 12.36
C MET A 1 22.37 -7.51 12.81
N ALA A 2 23.39 -6.68 12.65
CA ALA A 2 23.25 -5.24 12.87
C ALA A 2 22.44 -4.70 11.69
N THR A 3 21.19 -4.31 11.94
CA THR A 3 20.37 -3.61 10.96
C THR A 3 20.98 -2.24 10.75
N ASN A 4 21.75 -2.08 9.67
CA ASN A 4 22.18 -0.76 9.22
C ASN A 4 20.95 0.00 8.76
N ILE A 5 20.40 0.83 9.65
CA ILE A 5 19.30 1.73 9.32
C ILE A 5 19.83 2.73 8.28
N ASN A 6 19.12 2.85 7.15
CA ASN A 6 19.44 3.88 6.18
C ASN A 6 19.21 5.27 6.81
N ALA A 7 20.28 6.07 6.92
CA ALA A 7 20.26 7.35 7.60
C ALA A 7 19.30 8.37 6.95
N GLU A 8 19.14 8.32 5.63
CA GLU A 8 18.23 9.20 4.89
C GLU A 8 16.77 8.86 5.17
N GLN A 9 16.42 7.57 5.19
CA GLN A 9 15.08 7.10 5.56
C GLN A 9 14.75 7.44 7.01
N LEU A 10 15.71 7.27 7.93
CA LEU A 10 15.54 7.63 9.34
C LEU A 10 15.30 9.13 9.53
N LEU A 11 16.08 9.98 8.84
CA LEU A 11 15.91 11.43 8.89
C LEU A 11 14.54 11.84 8.33
N LYS A 12 14.12 11.23 7.21
CA LYS A 12 12.81 11.48 6.59
C LYS A 12 11.67 11.08 7.53
N ALA A 13 11.77 9.95 8.22
CA ALA A 13 10.78 9.51 9.20
C ALA A 13 10.73 10.40 10.45
N LYS A 14 11.88 10.90 10.92
CA LYS A 14 11.98 11.72 12.13
C LYS A 14 11.52 13.16 11.93
N SER A 15 11.82 13.76 10.78
CA SER A 15 11.72 15.21 10.57
C SER A 15 10.99 15.61 9.29
N GLY A 16 10.61 14.65 8.44
CA GLY A 16 9.81 14.93 7.25
C GLY A 16 8.42 15.45 7.62
N LYS A 17 7.92 16.40 6.82
CA LYS A 17 6.54 16.90 6.95
C LYS A 17 5.66 16.15 5.96
N GLY A 18 4.74 15.34 6.45
CA GLY A 18 3.87 14.51 5.63
C GLY A 18 3.20 13.41 6.45
N PHE A 19 2.69 12.38 5.78
CA PHE A 19 2.00 11.24 6.38
C PHE A 19 2.49 9.91 5.78
N ILE A 20 2.04 8.82 6.39
CA ILE A 20 2.32 7.45 5.96
C ILE A 20 1.12 6.92 5.17
N ALA A 21 1.38 6.34 4.00
CA ALA A 21 0.36 5.66 3.21
C ALA A 21 0.23 4.19 3.67
N ALA A 22 -0.90 3.81 4.26
CA ALA A 22 -1.17 2.44 4.69
C ALA A 22 -1.84 1.64 3.56
N LEU A 23 -1.08 0.78 2.89
CA LEU A 23 -1.52 -0.12 1.81
C LEU A 23 -1.40 -1.60 2.23
N ASP A 24 -1.58 -1.87 3.52
CA ASP A 24 -1.26 -3.13 4.20
C ASP A 24 -2.48 -4.00 4.50
N GLN A 25 -3.59 -3.83 3.76
CA GLN A 25 -4.78 -4.63 4.01
C GLN A 25 -4.48 -6.13 3.82
N SER A 26 -4.69 -6.92 4.88
CA SER A 26 -4.56 -8.37 4.84
C SER A 26 -5.70 -9.02 4.05
N GLY A 27 -5.57 -10.30 3.72
CA GLY A 27 -6.59 -11.05 2.96
C GLY A 27 -8.01 -10.91 3.50
N GLY A 28 -8.20 -10.92 4.83
CA GLY A 28 -9.52 -10.77 5.44
C GLY A 28 -10.13 -9.36 5.31
N SER A 29 -9.32 -8.33 5.08
CA SER A 29 -9.78 -6.94 4.88
C SER A 29 -9.83 -6.54 3.39
N THR A 30 -9.25 -7.35 2.50
CA THR A 30 -9.23 -7.12 1.06
C THR A 30 -10.62 -6.99 0.42
N PRO A 31 -11.61 -7.85 0.71
CA PRO A 31 -12.95 -7.71 0.12
C PRO A 31 -13.58 -6.34 0.42
N LYS A 32 -13.44 -5.88 1.67
CA LYS A 32 -13.97 -4.58 2.09
C LYS A 32 -13.25 -3.42 1.39
N ALA A 33 -11.93 -3.52 1.23
CA ALA A 33 -11.16 -2.49 0.54
C ALA A 33 -11.53 -2.40 -0.95
N LEU A 34 -11.67 -3.55 -1.62
CA LEU A 34 -12.12 -3.62 -3.02
C LEU A 34 -13.53 -3.07 -3.20
N LYS A 35 -14.45 -3.42 -2.30
CA LYS A 35 -15.82 -2.90 -2.32
C LYS A 35 -15.88 -1.38 -2.18
N LEU A 36 -15.12 -0.81 -1.24
CA LEU A 36 -15.04 0.65 -1.09
C LEU A 36 -14.38 1.34 -2.30
N TYR A 37 -13.55 0.60 -3.03
CA TYR A 37 -12.94 1.04 -4.28
C TYR A 37 -13.85 0.86 -5.50
N GLY A 38 -15.03 0.25 -5.32
CA GLY A 38 -16.03 0.04 -6.38
C GLY A 38 -15.91 -1.30 -7.11
N VAL A 39 -15.18 -2.27 -6.54
CA VAL A 39 -15.10 -3.64 -7.04
C VAL A 39 -15.97 -4.53 -6.16
N GLU A 40 -17.07 -5.05 -6.71
CA GLU A 40 -18.00 -5.92 -6.00
C GLU A 40 -17.48 -7.35 -5.86
N GLU A 41 -17.97 -8.07 -4.87
CA GLU A 41 -17.56 -9.47 -4.60
C GLU A 41 -17.91 -10.43 -5.74
N THR A 42 -18.82 -10.03 -6.63
CA THR A 42 -19.18 -10.79 -7.84
C THR A 42 -18.17 -10.67 -8.98
N GLU A 43 -17.21 -9.74 -8.88
CA GLU A 43 -16.22 -9.45 -9.93
C GLU A 43 -14.96 -10.33 -9.84
N TYR A 44 -14.81 -11.13 -8.77
CA TYR A 44 -13.76 -12.13 -8.61
C TYR A 44 -14.33 -13.45 -8.11
N LYS A 45 -13.73 -14.56 -8.51
CA LYS A 45 -14.25 -15.91 -8.23
C LYS A 45 -13.49 -16.66 -7.14
N ASN A 46 -12.28 -16.22 -6.83
CA ASN A 46 -11.38 -16.88 -5.91
C ASN A 46 -10.41 -15.88 -5.27
N ASP A 47 -9.70 -16.33 -4.24
CA ASP A 47 -8.76 -15.49 -3.50
C ASP A 47 -7.62 -14.97 -4.38
N ALA A 48 -7.15 -15.73 -5.37
CA ALA A 48 -6.08 -15.30 -6.26
C ALA A 48 -6.50 -14.08 -7.11
N GLU A 49 -7.68 -14.14 -7.75
CA GLU A 49 -8.25 -13.02 -8.49
C GLU A 49 -8.49 -11.80 -7.58
N MET A 50 -8.95 -12.02 -6.35
CA MET A 50 -9.10 -10.96 -5.35
C MET A 50 -7.75 -10.28 -5.02
N PHE A 51 -6.70 -11.08 -4.84
CA PHE A 51 -5.36 -10.57 -4.56
C PHE A 51 -4.74 -9.83 -5.77
N ASP A 52 -5.03 -10.27 -7.00
CA ASP A 52 -4.60 -9.57 -8.20
C ASP A 52 -5.28 -8.20 -8.32
N LEU A 53 -6.59 -8.11 -8.01
CA LEU A 53 -7.34 -6.86 -8.05
C LEU A 53 -6.86 -5.86 -6.99
N ILE A 54 -6.59 -6.30 -5.76
CA ILE A 54 -6.06 -5.40 -4.72
C ILE A 54 -4.63 -4.99 -5.03
N HIS A 55 -3.83 -5.87 -5.62
CA HIS A 55 -2.50 -5.52 -6.10
C HIS A 55 -2.58 -4.45 -7.20
N ALA A 56 -3.48 -4.62 -8.18
CA ALA A 56 -3.71 -3.61 -9.23
C ALA A 56 -4.15 -2.25 -8.66
N MET A 57 -5.04 -2.26 -7.65
CA MET A 57 -5.44 -1.05 -6.92
C MET A 57 -4.24 -0.37 -6.27
N ARG A 58 -3.40 -1.11 -5.53
CA ARG A 58 -2.21 -0.58 -4.83
C ARG A 58 -1.19 -0.03 -5.83
N SER A 59 -0.93 -0.75 -6.90
CA SER A 59 -0.02 -0.33 -7.99
C SER A 59 -0.50 0.96 -8.66
N ARG A 60 -1.81 1.12 -8.88
CA ARG A 60 -2.40 2.37 -9.38
C ARG A 60 -2.16 3.54 -8.41
N ILE A 61 -2.36 3.32 -7.10
CA ILE A 61 -2.16 4.37 -6.08
C ILE A 61 -0.70 4.82 -6.05
N ILE A 62 0.24 3.87 -6.01
CA ILE A 62 1.68 4.16 -5.90
C ILE A 62 2.23 4.80 -7.20
N SER A 63 1.69 4.40 -8.36
CA SER A 63 2.11 4.95 -9.66
C SER A 63 1.47 6.32 -9.98
N SER A 64 0.58 6.81 -9.13
CA SER A 64 -0.11 8.07 -9.35
C SER A 64 0.87 9.25 -9.30
N PRO A 65 0.77 10.26 -10.19
CA PRO A 65 1.65 11.43 -10.18
C PRO A 65 1.52 12.27 -8.91
N VAL A 66 0.45 12.09 -8.13
CA VAL A 66 0.27 12.75 -6.82
C VAL A 66 0.86 11.96 -5.65
N PHE A 67 1.33 10.73 -5.88
CA PHE A 67 2.01 9.90 -4.87
C PHE A 67 3.49 10.31 -4.80
N THR A 68 3.75 11.49 -4.24
CA THR A 68 5.09 12.09 -4.21
C THR A 68 5.65 12.21 -2.79
N SER A 69 6.97 12.36 -2.71
CA SER A 69 7.70 12.54 -1.45
C SER A 69 7.40 13.87 -0.75
N GLU A 70 6.67 14.79 -1.39
CA GLU A 70 6.25 16.07 -0.79
C GLU A 70 5.25 15.88 0.35
N ARG A 71 4.42 14.83 0.27
CA ARG A 71 3.36 14.55 1.25
C ARG A 71 3.49 13.16 1.86
N ILE A 72 4.06 12.20 1.13
CA ILE A 72 4.15 10.80 1.55
C ILE A 72 5.57 10.49 1.99
N LEU A 73 5.72 10.22 3.30
CA LEU A 73 7.03 9.98 3.91
C LEU A 73 7.47 8.53 3.73
N GLY A 74 6.52 7.60 3.76
CA GLY A 74 6.70 6.17 3.55
C GLY A 74 5.37 5.47 3.33
N ALA A 75 5.43 4.18 3.02
CA ALA A 75 4.26 3.32 2.85
C ALA A 75 4.40 2.04 3.70
N ILE A 76 3.28 1.56 4.24
CA ILE A 76 3.18 0.25 4.87
C ILE A 76 2.57 -0.68 3.83
N LEU A 77 3.25 -1.78 3.52
CA LEU A 77 2.84 -2.72 2.49
C LEU A 77 2.46 -4.05 3.13
N PHE A 78 1.48 -4.73 2.54
CA PHE A 78 1.20 -6.13 2.84
C PHE A 78 2.25 -7.01 2.14
N GLU A 79 2.60 -8.16 2.70
CA GLU A 79 3.67 -9.03 2.18
C GLU A 79 3.48 -9.41 0.70
N MET A 80 2.24 -9.67 0.28
CA MET A 80 1.89 -10.00 -1.11
C MET A 80 1.92 -8.77 -2.06
N THR A 81 2.29 -7.60 -1.55
CA THR A 81 2.47 -6.35 -2.31
C THR A 81 3.94 -5.94 -2.43
N MET A 82 4.80 -6.49 -1.56
CA MET A 82 6.24 -6.23 -1.61
C MET A 82 6.89 -6.80 -2.86
#